data_AF-A0A7C5RSG4-F1
#
_entry.id   AF-A0A7C5RSG4-F1
#
_cell.length_a   1.000
_cell.length_b   1.000
_cell.length_c   1.000
_cell.angle_alpha   90.00
_cell.angle_beta   90.00
_cell.angle_gamma   90.00
#
_symmetry.space_group_name_H-M   'P 1'
#
loop_
_entity.id
_entity.type
_entity.pdbx_description
1 polymer ?
#
loop_
_entity_poly.entity_id
_entity_poly.type
_entity_poly.pdbx_seq_one_letter_code
_entity_poly.pdbx_strand_id
1 'polypeptide(L)'
;MPQYVFRCAGGHRYLVRMSMSEVTAERLCPCGKRAVRVFTSPVIVMRPPNYSASPNDPAYWEGIHEDPQYLPCQIAPARDGEAVTEGELRDLCALAREAT
;
A
#
# COMPACT_ATOMS: atom_id res chain seq x y z
N MET A 1 12.61 4.89 -2.30
CA MET A 1 11.64 5.71 -3.05
C MET A 1 10.24 5.44 -2.51
N PRO A 2 9.42 6.46 -2.22
CA PRO A 2 8.06 6.26 -1.71
C PRO A 2 7.17 5.50 -2.70
N GLN A 3 6.12 4.87 -2.17
CA GLN A 3 5.18 4.06 -2.92
C GLN A 3 3.82 4.76 -2.98
N TYR A 4 3.24 4.81 -4.17
CA TYR A 4 1.96 5.47 -4.45
C TYR A 4 0.99 4.48 -5.09
N VAL A 5 -0.29 4.69 -4.86
CA VAL A 5 -1.37 3.87 -5.43
C VAL A 5 -2.04 4.63 -6.56
N PHE A 6 -2.22 3.96 -7.70
CA PHE A 6 -2.98 4.48 -8.84
C PHE A 6 -4.10 3.51 -9.19
N ARG A 7 -5.23 4.03 -9.71
CA ARG A 7 -6.34 3.25 -10.26
C ARG A 7 -6.39 3.45 -11.76
N CYS A 8 -6.14 2.38 -12.52
CA CYS A 8 -6.29 2.36 -13.97
C CYS A 8 -7.79 2.38 -14.33
N ALA A 9 -8.17 2.96 -15.46
CA ALA A 9 -9.57 3.00 -15.92
C ALA A 9 -10.21 1.61 -16.10
N GLY A 10 -9.40 0.54 -16.18
CA GLY A 10 -9.87 -0.86 -16.12
C GLY A 10 -10.27 -1.37 -14.74
N GLY A 11 -10.31 -0.51 -13.72
CA GLY A 11 -10.74 -0.85 -12.35
C GLY A 11 -9.61 -1.28 -11.42
N HIS A 12 -8.49 -1.79 -11.95
CA HIS A 12 -7.36 -2.26 -11.16
C HIS A 12 -6.60 -1.13 -10.45
N ARG A 13 -6.24 -1.39 -9.20
CA ARG A 13 -5.31 -0.58 -8.41
C ARG A 13 -3.92 -1.16 -8.48
N TYR A 14 -2.91 -0.31 -8.59
CA TYR A 14 -1.53 -0.75 -8.64
C TYR A 14 -0.57 0.19 -7.94
N LEU A 15 0.54 -0.39 -7.51
CA LEU A 15 1.59 0.23 -6.73
C LEU A 15 2.71 0.72 -7.65
N VAL A 16 3.14 1.96 -7.45
CA VAL A 16 4.28 2.55 -8.16
C VAL A 16 5.26 3.18 -7.18
N ARG A 17 6.56 2.89 -7.37
CA ARG A 17 7.64 3.56 -6.66
C ARG A 17 8.17 4.72 -7.50
N MET A 18 8.10 5.94 -6.98
CA MET A 18 8.60 7.16 -7.63
C MET A 18 9.04 8.17 -6.57
N SER A 19 9.80 9.21 -6.94
CA SER A 19 10.10 10.30 -6.00
C SER A 19 8.90 11.22 -5.80
N MET A 20 8.91 12.02 -4.72
CA MET A 20 7.83 13.01 -4.50
C MET A 20 7.81 14.11 -5.56
N SER A 21 8.94 14.41 -6.21
CA SER A 21 9.01 15.41 -7.29
C SER A 21 8.38 14.92 -8.59
N GLU A 22 8.30 13.60 -8.78
CA GLU A 22 7.78 12.98 -10.00
C GLU A 22 6.30 12.59 -9.87
N VAL A 23 5.74 12.62 -8.66
CA VAL A 23 4.37 12.15 -8.43
C VAL A 23 3.34 13.13 -8.96
N THR A 24 2.65 12.74 -10.03
CA THR A 24 1.53 13.47 -10.63
C THR A 24 0.18 12.93 -10.13
N ALA A 25 -0.89 13.69 -10.36
CA ALA A 25 -2.26 13.26 -10.08
C ALA A 25 -2.73 12.15 -11.04
N GLU A 26 -2.20 12.14 -12.27
CA GLU A 26 -2.59 11.20 -13.32
C GLU A 26 -1.37 10.69 -14.08
N ARG A 27 -1.49 9.47 -14.62
CA ARG A 27 -0.50 8.85 -15.53
C ARG A 27 -1.17 7.81 -16.43
N LEU A 28 -0.40 7.23 -17.35
CA LEU A 28 -0.84 6.05 -18.10
C LEU A 28 -0.55 4.76 -17.29
N CYS A 29 -1.52 3.84 -17.26
CA CYS A 29 -1.27 2.46 -16.81
C CYS A 29 -0.67 1.62 -17.95
N PRO A 30 -0.06 0.45 -17.65
CA PRO A 30 0.48 -0.48 -18.65
C PRO A 30 -0.50 -0.87 -19.77
N CYS A 31 -1.81 -0.84 -19.50
CA CYS A 31 -2.86 -1.06 -20.48
C CYS A 31 -2.94 0.04 -21.56
N GLY A 32 -2.28 1.19 -21.38
CA GLY A 32 -2.38 2.39 -22.22
C GLY A 32 -3.55 3.31 -21.85
N LYS A 33 -4.35 2.96 -20.84
CA LYS A 33 -5.48 3.76 -20.34
C LYS A 33 -5.00 4.79 -19.31
N ARG A 34 -5.83 5.81 -19.07
CA ARG A 34 -5.60 6.77 -17.98
C ARG A 34 -5.69 6.07 -16.61
N ALA A 35 -4.81 6.46 -15.71
CA ALA A 35 -4.79 6.06 -14.31
C ALA A 35 -4.71 7.30 -13.41
N VAL A 36 -5.52 7.30 -12.35
CA VAL A 36 -5.61 8.42 -11.40
C VAL A 36 -5.01 7.99 -10.07
N ARG A 37 -4.23 8.86 -9.43
CA ARG A 37 -3.67 8.61 -8.10
C ARG A 37 -4.80 8.47 -7.09
N VAL A 38 -4.74 7.41 -6.30
CA VAL A 38 -5.68 7.16 -5.21
C VAL A 38 -4.99 7.51 -3.91
N PHE A 39 -5.62 8.38 -3.13
CA PHE A 39 -5.20 8.58 -1.75
C PHE A 39 -5.62 7.36 -0.93
N THR A 40 -4.64 6.65 -0.38
CA THR A 40 -4.90 5.60 0.61
C THR A 40 -4.66 6.22 1.98
N SER A 41 -5.58 5.98 2.91
CA SER A 41 -5.40 6.44 4.29
C SER A 41 -4.10 5.84 4.82
N PRO A 42 -3.21 6.65 5.44
CA PRO A 42 -1.96 6.14 5.96
C PRO A 42 -2.25 5.04 7.00
N VAL A 43 -1.52 3.93 6.92
CA VAL A 43 -1.50 2.94 8.00
C VAL A 43 -0.67 3.53 9.12
N ILE A 44 -1.32 3.98 10.18
CA ILE A 44 -0.66 4.49 11.38
C ILE A 44 -0.35 3.29 12.27
N VAL A 45 0.91 2.85 12.28
CA VAL A 45 1.38 1.88 13.25
C VAL A 45 1.71 2.64 14.54
N MET A 46 0.86 2.49 15.56
CA MET A 46 1.17 3.03 16.88
C MET A 46 2.29 2.19 17.49
N ARG A 47 3.40 2.84 17.85
CA ARG A 47 4.52 2.17 18.52
C ARG A 47 4.16 1.98 20.00
N PRO A 48 4.46 0.82 20.59
CA PRO A 48 4.35 0.63 22.04
C PRO A 48 5.17 1.70 22.79
N PRO A 49 4.75 2.11 24.00
CA PRO A 49 5.41 3.17 24.78
C PRO A 49 6.92 3.00 24.96
N ASN A 50 7.39 1.75 25.01
CA ASN A 50 8.79 1.40 25.29
C ASN A 50 9.64 1.14 24.03
N TYR A 51 9.10 1.36 22.83
CA TYR A 51 9.81 1.09 21.57
C TYR A 51 11.08 1.94 21.38
N SER A 52 11.21 3.06 22.10
CA SER A 52 12.42 3.90 22.12
C SER A 52 13.48 3.44 23.12
N ALA A 53 13.20 2.43 23.95
CA ALA A 53 14.20 1.83 24.84
C ALA A 53 15.21 0.99 24.05
N SER A 54 16.35 0.69 24.66
CA SER A 54 17.35 -0.20 24.08
C SER A 54 16.80 -1.63 23.99
N PRO A 55 17.10 -2.43 22.94
CA PRO A 55 16.70 -3.84 22.88
C PRO A 55 17.21 -4.71 24.05
N ASN A 56 18.24 -4.22 24.76
CA ASN A 56 18.81 -4.86 25.95
C ASN A 56 18.14 -4.40 27.26
N ASP A 57 17.23 -3.42 27.19
CA ASP A 57 16.45 -2.97 28.33
C ASP A 57 15.30 -3.98 28.58
N PRO A 58 15.16 -4.54 29.79
CA PRO A 58 14.03 -5.40 30.12
C PRO A 58 12.67 -4.77 29.81
N ALA A 59 12.55 -3.44 29.98
CA ALA A 59 11.33 -2.69 29.70
C ALA A 59 11.02 -2.55 28.21
N TYR A 60 12.00 -2.75 27.30
CA TYR A 60 11.76 -2.73 25.85
C TYR A 60 10.76 -3.79 25.42
N TRP A 61 10.82 -4.97 26.05
CA TRP A 61 9.95 -6.10 25.73
C TRP A 61 8.61 -6.06 26.48
N GLU A 62 8.49 -5.24 27.53
CA GLU A 62 7.24 -5.03 28.25
C GLU A 62 6.20 -4.37 27.32
N GLY A 63 5.10 -5.09 27.07
CA GLY A 63 4.02 -4.65 26.19
C GLY A 63 4.23 -4.95 24.69
N ILE A 64 5.35 -5.55 24.27
CA ILE A 64 5.54 -6.08 22.90
C ILE A 64 5.03 -7.53 22.78
N HIS A 65 5.04 -8.29 23.87
CA HIS A 65 4.59 -9.69 23.90
C HIS A 65 3.15 -9.89 24.38
N GLU A 66 2.49 -8.81 24.81
CA GLU A 66 1.10 -8.81 25.23
C GLU A 66 0.22 -8.20 24.14
N ASP A 67 0.40 -8.60 22.88
CA ASP A 67 -0.66 -8.39 21.90
C ASP A 67 -1.88 -9.17 22.41
N PRO A 68 -2.98 -8.53 22.88
CA PRO A 68 -4.23 -9.26 22.90
C PRO A 68 -4.45 -9.71 21.45
N GLN A 69 -5.02 -10.91 21.24
CA GLN A 69 -5.42 -11.40 19.89
C GLN A 69 -6.28 -10.39 19.10
N TYR A 70 -6.68 -9.29 19.74
CA TYR A 70 -7.40 -8.15 19.23
C TYR A 70 -6.80 -6.84 19.78
N LEU A 71 -5.71 -6.34 19.21
CA LEU A 71 -5.66 -4.90 18.96
C LEU A 71 -6.13 -4.68 17.53
N PRO A 72 -7.46 -4.47 17.32
CA PRO A 72 -7.90 -3.92 16.08
C PRO A 72 -7.43 -2.47 16.07
N CYS A 73 -6.20 -2.23 15.61
CA CYS A 73 -5.94 -1.05 14.80
C CYS A 73 -6.85 -1.19 13.56
N GLN A 74 -8.14 -0.92 13.75
CA GLN A 74 -9.11 -0.70 12.68
C GLN A 74 -8.77 0.64 12.04
N ILE A 75 -7.66 0.66 11.33
CA ILE A 75 -7.53 1.47 10.13
C ILE A 75 -7.28 0.45 9.01
N ALA A 76 -8.31 -0.35 8.72
CA ALA A 76 -8.35 -1.11 7.48
C ALA A 76 -9.09 -0.26 6.44
N PRO A 77 -8.41 0.46 5.52
CA PRO A 77 -9.03 0.80 4.27
C PRO A 77 -8.78 -0.38 3.32
N ALA A 78 -9.47 -1.50 3.53
CA ALA A 78 -9.33 -2.67 2.65
C ALA A 78 -10.71 -3.14 2.20
N ARG A 79 -11.41 -2.32 1.42
CA ARG A 79 -12.63 -2.74 0.72
C ARG A 79 -12.72 -2.32 -0.74
N ASP A 80 -11.58 -2.07 -1.38
CA ASP A 80 -11.55 -1.85 -2.83
C ASP A 80 -10.31 -2.55 -3.40
N GLY A 81 -10.29 -3.88 -3.37
CA GLY A 81 -9.25 -4.73 -3.97
C GLY A 81 -7.83 -4.54 -3.41
N GLU A 82 -7.07 -5.62 -3.33
CA GLU A 82 -5.63 -5.49 -3.07
C GLU A 82 -4.95 -4.78 -4.24
N ALA A 83 -4.07 -3.82 -3.95
CA ALA A 83 -3.32 -3.13 -5.00
C ALA A 83 -2.20 -4.04 -5.48
N VAL A 84 -2.16 -4.31 -6.78
CA VAL A 84 -1.13 -5.17 -7.39
C VAL A 84 0.15 -4.38 -7.71
N THR A 85 1.24 -5.06 -7.96
CA THR A 85 2.46 -4.44 -8.51
C THR A 85 2.24 -3.97 -9.95
N GLU A 86 3.10 -3.08 -10.43
CA GLU A 86 3.07 -2.63 -11.84
C GLU A 86 3.34 -3.80 -12.83
N GLY A 87 4.09 -4.82 -12.40
CA GLY A 87 4.32 -6.05 -13.16
C GLY A 87 3.05 -6.88 -13.30
N GLU A 88 2.40 -7.20 -12.18
CA GLU A 88 1.13 -7.93 -12.18
C GLU A 88 0.04 -7.20 -12.98
N LEU A 89 -0.01 -5.86 -12.90
CA LEU A 89 -0.92 -5.09 -13.74
C LEU A 89 -0.62 -5.25 -15.23
N ARG A 90 0.65 -5.34 -15.63
CA ARG A 90 1.04 -5.58 -17.02
C ARG A 90 0.53 -6.93 -17.51
N ASP A 91 0.64 -7.97 -16.70
CA ASP A 91 0.17 -9.31 -17.03
C ASP A 91 -1.36 -9.33 -17.17
N LEU A 92 -2.08 -8.70 -16.24
CA LEU A 92 -3.53 -8.54 -16.33
C LEU A 92 -3.96 -7.76 -17.60
N CYS A 93 -3.21 -6.71 -17.95
CA CYS A 93 -3.45 -5.96 -19.18
C CYS A 93 -3.19 -6.80 -20.44
N ALA A 94 -2.22 -7.72 -20.42
CA ALA A 94 -1.94 -8.61 -21.54
C ALA A 94 -3.07 -9.63 -21.72
N LEU A 95 -3.48 -10.29 -20.64
CA LEU A 95 -4.60 -11.26 -20.65
C LEU A 95 -5.90 -10.63 -21.15
N ALA A 96 -6.21 -9.39 -20.73
CA ALA A 96 -7.41 -8.69 -21.18
C ALA A 96 -7.40 -8.37 -22.69
N ARG A 97 -6.21 -8.22 -23.30
CA ARG A 97 -6.08 -7.98 -24.75
C ARG A 97 -6.28 -9.25 -25.57
N GLU A 98 -5.88 -10.40 -25.04
CA GLU A 98 -6.04 -11.71 -25.71
C GLU A 98 -7.49 -12.21 -25.68
N ALA A 99 -8.29 -11.75 -24.71
CA ALA A 99 -9.69 -12.10 -24.56
C ALA A 99 -10.66 -11.26 -25.43
N THR A 100 -10.14 -10.33 -26.26
CA THR A 100 -10.93 -9.42 -27.12
C THR A 100 -10.64 -9.70 -28.58
#